data_AF-A0A534XLV8-F1
#
_entry.id   AF-A0A534XLV8-F1
#
_cell.length_a   1.000
_cell.length_b   1.000
_cell.length_c   1.000
_cell.angle_alpha   90.00
_cell.angle_beta   90.00
_cell.angle_gamma   90.00
#
_symmetry.space_group_name_H-M   'P 1'
#
loop_
_entity.id
_entity.type
_entity.pdbx_description
1 polymer ?
#
loop_
_entity_poly.entity_id
_entity_poly.type
_entity_poly.pdbx_seq_one_letter_code
_entity_poly.pdbx_strand_id
1 'polypeptide(L)'
;MQTFRETDMGLVSRIAALQDKSSFKELHWEGSFEDYLRIVRENPRVTRTAFQRIYDMILSHGKTEYIDNKKKLIRYHFFHDEKFGGRDAVYGLDVPLMKLVNVFKSAAQGYGTEKRVILLHGPVGSAKSTIVRLLKKGTEEYSRTPDGALYTFYWQLDKKNGDGQTVQQQYQTPMNEDPLLVIPEEWREKVFADLCPPDSGFKIPVGGDLCPASRLIFRELMAEYKGEFSKVISHVRVKRLLLSEKDRIGIGTFQPKDEKNQDSTELTGDVNYRKIAEYGSDSDPRAFNFDGEFNIANRGIIEFVEVLKLDVAFLYDLLGASQEHKIKPKKFPQTDIDEVIVGHTNEPEYRKLQNNEFMEALRDRTVKIDIPYITKLGEEVRIYEKDYNPQRIRGKHIAPHTLEMAAM
;
A
#
# COMPACT_ATOMS: atom_id res chain seq x y z
N MET A 1 28.05 -30.64 -20.72
CA MET A 1 28.08 -31.83 -19.85
C MET A 1 29.36 -31.75 -19.03
N GLN A 2 29.35 -30.97 -17.94
CA GLN A 2 30.41 -30.97 -16.94
C GLN A 2 29.84 -31.65 -15.70
N THR A 3 30.45 -32.76 -15.36
CA THR A 3 30.02 -33.74 -14.37
C THR A 3 30.17 -33.11 -12.99
N PHE A 4 29.03 -32.80 -12.36
CA PHE A 4 28.94 -32.38 -10.97
C PHE A 4 29.41 -33.54 -10.09
N ARG A 5 30.60 -33.42 -9.51
CA ARG A 5 31.05 -34.35 -8.46
C ARG A 5 30.19 -34.16 -7.22
N GLU A 6 29.59 -35.26 -6.79
CA GLU A 6 28.98 -35.46 -5.49
C GLU A 6 29.97 -35.07 -4.39
N THR A 7 29.63 -33.98 -3.69
CA THR A 7 30.10 -33.74 -2.33
C THR A 7 28.85 -33.71 -1.47
N ASP A 8 28.96 -34.38 -0.33
CA ASP A 8 27.92 -34.80 0.63
C ASP A 8 27.28 -33.60 1.38
N MET A 9 26.91 -32.56 0.64
CA MET A 9 26.15 -31.43 1.14
C MET A 9 24.66 -31.79 1.05
N GLY A 10 24.06 -32.12 2.20
CA GLY A 10 22.62 -32.37 2.30
C GLY A 10 21.81 -31.22 1.69
N LEU A 11 20.67 -31.52 1.08
CA LEU A 11 19.85 -30.57 0.30
C LEU A 11 19.58 -29.24 1.04
N VAL A 12 19.44 -29.28 2.37
CA VAL A 12 19.27 -28.09 3.22
C VAL A 12 20.46 -27.13 3.11
N SER A 13 21.69 -27.63 3.11
CA SER A 13 22.90 -26.79 3.00
C SER A 13 23.00 -26.10 1.64
N ARG A 14 22.57 -26.78 0.57
CA ARG A 14 22.48 -26.20 -0.78
C ARG A 14 21.44 -25.09 -0.87
N ILE A 15 20.29 -25.28 -0.23
CA ILE A 15 19.24 -24.25 -0.15
C ILE A 15 19.72 -23.06 0.68
N ALA A 16 20.37 -23.31 1.83
CA ALA A 16 20.90 -22.27 2.69
C ALA A 16 21.99 -21.43 2.00
N ALA A 17 22.77 -22.03 1.08
CA ALA A 17 23.76 -21.31 0.30
C ALA A 17 23.16 -20.31 -0.71
N LEU A 18 21.87 -20.43 -1.04
CA LEU A 18 21.15 -19.45 -1.86
C LEU A 18 20.72 -18.20 -1.07
N GLN A 19 20.86 -18.21 0.25
CA GLN A 19 20.46 -17.09 1.10
C GLN A 19 21.40 -15.89 0.93
N ASP A 20 20.87 -14.78 0.43
CA ASP A 20 21.56 -13.49 0.44
C ASP A 20 21.49 -12.86 1.84
N LYS A 21 22.53 -13.07 2.64
CA LYS A 21 22.62 -12.54 4.01
C LYS A 21 22.75 -11.02 4.05
N SER A 22 23.34 -10.40 3.02
CA SER A 22 23.45 -8.93 2.91
C SER A 22 22.08 -8.31 2.72
N SER A 23 21.34 -8.77 1.70
CA SER A 23 19.98 -8.31 1.45
C SER A 23 19.07 -8.55 2.64
N PHE A 24 19.19 -9.71 3.31
CA PHE A 24 18.42 -9.97 4.52
C PHE A 24 18.67 -8.94 5.63
N LYS A 25 19.93 -8.57 5.89
CA LYS A 25 20.27 -7.56 6.91
C LYS A 25 19.73 -6.17 6.56
N GLU A 26 19.80 -5.76 5.30
CA GLU A 26 19.27 -4.47 4.83
C GLU A 26 17.74 -4.42 4.96
N LEU A 27 17.06 -5.50 4.57
CA LEU A 27 15.60 -5.62 4.64
C LEU A 27 15.07 -5.74 6.07
N HIS A 28 15.91 -6.15 7.02
CA HIS A 28 15.59 -6.26 8.45
C HIS A 28 16.41 -5.27 9.29
N TRP A 29 16.76 -4.13 8.70
CA TRP A 29 17.46 -3.08 9.42
C TRP A 29 16.62 -2.59 10.61
N GLU A 30 17.27 -2.45 11.76
CA GLU A 30 16.72 -1.85 12.97
C GLU A 30 17.74 -0.87 13.57
N GLY A 31 17.26 0.23 14.13
CA GLY A 31 18.09 1.28 14.68
C GLY A 31 17.37 2.17 15.69
N SER A 32 18.10 3.15 16.21
CA SER A 32 17.54 4.23 17.01
C SER A 32 16.80 5.25 16.12
N PHE A 33 16.02 6.11 16.76
CA PHE A 33 15.41 7.25 16.07
C PHE A 33 16.46 8.16 15.41
N GLU A 34 17.61 8.36 16.05
CA GLU A 34 18.72 9.16 15.49
C GLU A 34 19.29 8.52 14.22
N ASP A 35 19.45 7.19 14.21
CA ASP A 35 19.89 6.47 13.01
C ASP A 35 18.92 6.70 11.84
N TYR A 36 17.61 6.69 12.12
CA TYR A 36 16.59 6.99 11.12
C TYR A 36 16.64 8.45 10.63
N LEU A 37 16.83 9.44 11.52
CA LEU A 37 16.96 10.84 11.10
C LEU A 37 18.17 11.04 10.16
N ARG A 38 19.26 10.32 10.36
CA ARG A 38 20.39 10.31 9.42
C ARG A 38 20.01 9.75 8.06
N ILE A 39 19.25 8.63 8.02
CA ILE A 39 18.72 8.08 6.76
C ILE A 39 17.82 9.11 6.05
N VAL A 40 16.94 9.79 6.77
CA VAL A 40 16.06 10.83 6.20
C VAL A 40 16.89 11.99 5.64
N ARG A 41 17.96 12.39 6.32
CA ARG A 41 18.84 13.47 5.87
C ARG A 41 19.63 13.10 4.61
N GLU A 42 20.07 11.85 4.50
CA GLU A 42 20.79 11.33 3.32
C GLU A 42 19.85 11.08 2.14
N ASN A 43 18.66 10.55 2.42
CA ASN A 43 17.65 10.24 1.42
C ASN A 43 16.24 10.54 1.97
N PRO A 44 15.73 11.77 1.82
CA PRO A 44 14.43 12.16 2.37
C PRO A 44 13.26 11.44 1.67
N ARG A 45 13.50 10.80 0.53
CA ARG A 45 12.48 10.03 -0.21
C ARG A 45 11.98 8.80 0.54
N VAL A 46 12.60 8.42 1.66
CA VAL A 46 12.07 7.36 2.53
C VAL A 46 10.78 7.77 3.26
N THR A 47 10.48 9.08 3.30
CA THR A 47 9.29 9.64 3.94
C THR A 47 8.13 9.88 2.97
N ARG A 48 8.22 9.35 1.73
CA ARG A 48 7.18 9.54 0.71
C ARG A 48 5.79 9.11 1.21
N THR A 49 4.76 9.79 0.73
CA THR A 49 3.38 9.31 0.86
C THR A 49 3.15 8.05 0.01
N ALA A 50 2.04 7.35 0.26
CA ALA A 50 1.61 6.21 -0.56
C ALA A 50 1.49 6.57 -2.05
N PHE A 51 0.89 7.72 -2.37
CA PHE A 51 0.78 8.20 -3.74
C PHE A 51 2.14 8.47 -4.40
N GLN A 52 3.05 9.15 -3.69
CA GLN A 52 4.41 9.40 -4.19
C GLN A 52 5.17 8.10 -4.42
N ARG A 53 5.03 7.12 -3.53
CA ARG A 53 5.67 5.81 -3.63
C ARG A 53 5.18 5.03 -4.83
N ILE A 54 3.86 4.93 -5.03
CA ILE A 54 3.28 4.22 -6.18
C ILE A 54 3.65 4.91 -7.50
N TYR A 55 3.65 6.25 -7.53
CA TYR A 55 4.06 6.99 -8.72
C TYR A 55 5.52 6.70 -9.09
N ASP A 56 6.44 6.83 -8.13
CA ASP A 56 7.87 6.60 -8.36
C ASP A 56 8.18 5.13 -8.67
N MET A 57 7.46 4.19 -8.04
CA MET A 57 7.50 2.77 -8.38
C MET A 57 7.21 2.56 -9.87
N ILE A 58 6.10 3.09 -10.39
CA ILE A 58 5.72 2.91 -11.80
C ILE A 58 6.81 3.48 -12.71
N LEU A 59 7.36 4.65 -12.36
CA LEU A 59 8.41 5.30 -13.15
C LEU A 59 9.76 4.57 -13.09
N SER A 60 10.07 3.85 -12.01
CA SER A 60 11.32 3.11 -11.85
C SER A 60 11.52 2.01 -12.91
N HIS A 61 10.42 1.53 -13.50
CA HIS A 61 10.46 0.56 -14.61
C HIS A 61 10.75 1.19 -15.97
N GLY A 62 10.70 2.52 -16.08
CA GLY A 62 10.87 3.22 -17.35
C GLY A 62 9.58 3.35 -18.18
N LYS A 63 9.69 4.13 -19.25
CA LYS A 63 8.60 4.40 -20.18
C LYS A 63 9.12 4.61 -21.60
N THR A 64 8.30 4.32 -22.60
CA THR A 64 8.57 4.63 -24.00
C THR A 64 7.51 5.57 -24.55
N GLU A 65 7.94 6.61 -25.26
CA GLU A 65 7.05 7.50 -25.99
C GLU A 65 6.93 7.06 -27.44
N TYR A 66 5.71 7.01 -27.96
CA TYR A 66 5.45 6.64 -29.34
C TYR A 66 4.26 7.44 -29.90
N ILE A 67 4.11 7.47 -31.22
CA ILE A 67 3.00 8.16 -31.88
C ILE A 67 2.05 7.10 -32.44
N ASP A 68 0.78 7.19 -32.06
CA ASP A 68 -0.31 6.40 -32.61
C ASP A 68 -1.41 7.33 -33.11
N ASN A 69 -1.80 7.20 -34.39
CA ASN A 69 -2.82 8.05 -35.00
C ASN A 69 -2.63 9.56 -34.71
N LYS A 70 -1.39 10.04 -34.86
CA LYS A 70 -0.96 11.44 -34.59
C LYS A 70 -1.05 11.89 -33.12
N LYS A 71 -1.36 10.98 -32.18
CA LYS A 71 -1.35 11.25 -30.74
C LYS A 71 -0.05 10.71 -30.13
N LYS A 72 0.60 11.52 -29.31
CA LYS A 72 1.73 11.06 -28.49
C LYS A 72 1.20 10.23 -27.34
N LEU A 73 1.61 8.97 -27.28
CA LEU A 73 1.27 8.03 -26.23
C LEU A 73 2.52 7.66 -25.43
N ILE A 74 2.32 7.40 -24.14
CA ILE A 74 3.36 6.95 -23.23
C ILE A 74 2.99 5.54 -22.80
N ARG A 75 3.91 4.61 -23.06
CA ARG A 75 3.84 3.24 -22.58
C ARG A 75 4.69 3.12 -21.33
N TYR A 76 4.08 2.78 -20.20
CA TYR A 76 4.79 2.52 -18.95
C TYR A 76 5.15 1.05 -18.86
N HIS A 77 6.45 0.74 -18.76
CA HIS A 77 6.95 -0.65 -18.79
C HIS A 77 6.49 -1.47 -17.58
N PHE A 78 6.18 -0.81 -16.47
CA PHE A 78 5.60 -1.42 -15.28
C PHE A 78 4.42 -2.37 -15.59
N PHE A 79 3.50 -1.95 -16.48
CA PHE A 79 2.29 -2.74 -16.78
C PHE A 79 2.54 -3.94 -17.71
N HIS A 80 3.77 -4.14 -18.18
CA HIS A 80 4.14 -5.32 -18.98
C HIS A 80 4.62 -6.51 -18.14
N ASP A 81 4.79 -6.34 -16.82
CA ASP A 81 5.14 -7.43 -15.89
C ASP A 81 6.37 -8.25 -16.34
N GLU A 82 7.35 -7.59 -16.97
CA GLU A 82 8.50 -8.25 -17.64
C GLU A 82 9.29 -9.14 -16.68
N LYS A 83 9.48 -8.67 -15.44
CA LYS A 83 10.17 -9.39 -14.37
C LYS A 83 9.53 -10.75 -14.04
N PHE A 84 8.25 -10.94 -14.35
CA PHE A 84 7.52 -12.19 -14.11
C PHE A 84 7.12 -12.90 -15.39
N GLY A 85 7.79 -12.56 -16.50
CA GLY A 85 7.53 -13.15 -17.80
C GLY A 85 6.18 -12.74 -18.39
N GLY A 86 5.68 -11.55 -18.04
CA GLY A 86 4.48 -10.97 -18.63
C GLY A 86 3.18 -11.69 -18.27
N ARG A 87 3.14 -12.45 -17.16
CA ARG A 87 1.95 -13.23 -16.74
C ARG A 87 0.73 -12.35 -16.52
N ASP A 88 0.95 -11.16 -16.02
CA ASP A 88 -0.10 -10.19 -15.73
C ASP A 88 -0.02 -8.96 -16.65
N ALA A 89 0.74 -9.06 -17.75
CA ALA A 89 0.91 -7.97 -18.71
C ALA A 89 -0.44 -7.44 -19.23
N VAL A 90 -0.53 -6.12 -19.29
CA VAL A 90 -1.71 -5.39 -19.78
C VAL A 90 -1.40 -4.82 -21.16
N TYR A 91 -2.18 -5.24 -22.15
CA TYR A 91 -2.01 -4.87 -23.56
C TYR A 91 -3.12 -3.93 -24.03
N GLY A 92 -2.84 -3.12 -25.05
CA GLY A 92 -3.86 -2.26 -25.69
C GLY A 92 -4.48 -1.13 -24.84
N LEU A 93 -4.08 -0.93 -23.58
CA LEU A 93 -4.69 0.01 -22.64
C LEU A 93 -3.80 1.23 -22.31
N ASP A 94 -2.86 1.60 -23.19
CA ASP A 94 -1.91 2.70 -22.96
C ASP A 94 -2.62 4.03 -22.58
N VAL A 95 -3.72 4.40 -23.26
CA VAL A 95 -4.46 5.64 -22.98
C VAL A 95 -5.10 5.64 -21.58
N PRO A 96 -5.88 4.62 -21.18
CA PRO A 96 -6.35 4.51 -19.79
C PRO A 96 -5.23 4.47 -18.74
N LEU A 97 -4.14 3.74 -19.01
CA LEU A 97 -3.00 3.65 -18.10
C LEU A 97 -2.29 5.00 -17.96
N MET A 98 -2.17 5.79 -19.03
CA MET A 98 -1.67 7.17 -18.95
C MET A 98 -2.55 8.05 -18.04
N LYS A 99 -3.88 7.92 -18.14
CA LYS A 99 -4.78 8.64 -17.24
C LYS A 99 -4.55 8.22 -15.79
N LEU A 100 -4.45 6.91 -15.52
CA LEU A 100 -4.17 6.38 -14.19
C LEU A 100 -2.84 6.91 -13.62
N VAL A 101 -1.76 6.88 -14.40
CA VAL A 101 -0.46 7.39 -13.95
C VAL A 101 -0.48 8.91 -13.74
N ASN A 102 -1.25 9.65 -14.54
CA ASN A 102 -1.46 11.08 -14.31
C ASN A 102 -2.22 11.37 -13.01
N VAL A 103 -3.18 10.52 -12.63
CA VAL A 103 -3.85 10.62 -11.32
C VAL A 103 -2.85 10.45 -10.19
N PHE A 104 -1.98 9.43 -10.25
CA PHE A 104 -0.91 9.26 -9.27
C PHE A 104 0.07 10.44 -9.25
N LYS A 105 0.44 10.98 -10.42
CA LYS A 105 1.30 12.16 -10.52
C LYS A 105 0.69 13.37 -9.81
N SER A 106 -0.58 13.68 -10.11
CA SER A 106 -1.28 14.81 -9.50
C SER A 106 -1.44 14.65 -8.00
N ALA A 107 -1.75 13.44 -7.53
CA ALA A 107 -1.87 13.12 -6.11
C ALA A 107 -0.51 13.19 -5.39
N ALA A 108 0.57 12.71 -6.01
CA ALA A 108 1.94 12.80 -5.48
C ALA A 108 2.41 14.26 -5.31
N GLN A 109 1.85 15.19 -6.08
CA GLN A 109 2.11 16.62 -6.02
C GLN A 109 1.14 17.39 -5.10
N GLY A 110 0.13 16.74 -4.52
CA GLY A 110 -0.85 17.36 -3.62
C GLY A 110 -1.85 18.30 -4.32
N TYR A 111 -2.22 17.99 -5.56
CA TYR A 111 -3.17 18.80 -6.35
C TYR A 111 -4.65 18.43 -6.11
N GLY A 112 -4.99 17.85 -4.97
CA GLY A 112 -6.35 17.48 -4.58
C GLY A 112 -6.85 16.15 -5.14
N THR A 113 -6.04 15.47 -5.97
CA THR A 113 -6.38 14.16 -6.53
C THR A 113 -6.18 13.05 -5.50
N GLU A 114 -5.28 13.25 -4.54
CA GLU A 114 -5.08 12.40 -3.37
C GLU A 114 -6.35 12.28 -2.50
N LYS A 115 -7.23 13.29 -2.56
CA LYS A 115 -8.50 13.35 -1.81
C LYS A 115 -9.67 12.65 -2.51
N ARG A 116 -9.39 11.77 -3.48
CA ARG A 116 -10.39 11.11 -4.31
C ARG A 116 -10.12 9.62 -4.45
N VAL A 117 -11.18 8.84 -4.50
CA VAL A 117 -11.12 7.40 -4.76
C VAL A 117 -10.87 7.16 -6.24
N ILE A 118 -9.88 6.34 -6.57
CA ILE A 118 -9.62 5.95 -7.96
C ILE A 118 -10.61 4.86 -8.35
N LEU A 119 -11.53 5.15 -9.27
CA LEU A 119 -12.56 4.20 -9.70
C LEU A 119 -12.24 3.66 -11.10
N LEU A 120 -11.79 2.41 -11.17
CA LEU A 120 -11.62 1.70 -12.44
C LEU A 120 -12.98 1.17 -12.90
N HIS A 121 -13.46 1.66 -14.03
CA HIS A 121 -14.78 1.34 -14.55
C HIS A 121 -14.68 0.74 -15.95
N GLY A 122 -15.43 -0.32 -16.21
CA GLY A 122 -15.46 -0.92 -17.54
C GLY A 122 -16.05 -2.33 -17.52
N PRO A 123 -16.18 -2.96 -18.70
CA PRO A 123 -16.85 -4.26 -18.82
C PRO A 123 -16.05 -5.41 -18.20
N VAL A 124 -16.69 -6.56 -17.98
CA VAL A 124 -16.02 -7.76 -17.44
C VAL A 124 -14.89 -8.18 -18.40
N GLY A 125 -13.75 -8.60 -17.86
CA GLY A 125 -12.59 -9.00 -18.68
C GLY A 125 -11.70 -7.84 -19.16
N SER A 126 -12.01 -6.57 -18.87
CA SER A 126 -11.18 -5.43 -19.29
C SER A 126 -9.91 -5.19 -18.45
N ALA A 127 -9.30 -6.22 -17.86
CA ALA A 127 -8.05 -6.12 -17.08
C ALA A 127 -8.05 -5.20 -15.83
N LYS A 128 -9.21 -4.70 -15.35
CA LYS A 128 -9.29 -3.83 -14.15
C LYS A 128 -8.59 -4.43 -12.92
N SER A 129 -8.98 -5.63 -12.50
CA SER A 129 -8.38 -6.31 -11.35
C SER A 129 -6.92 -6.72 -11.63
N THR A 130 -6.56 -6.96 -12.90
CA THR A 130 -5.15 -7.20 -13.29
C THR A 130 -4.28 -5.97 -13.04
N ILE A 131 -4.77 -4.78 -13.38
CA ILE A 131 -4.07 -3.50 -13.11
C ILE A 131 -3.86 -3.32 -11.62
N VAL A 132 -4.89 -3.50 -10.79
CA VAL A 132 -4.77 -3.34 -9.33
C VAL A 132 -3.83 -4.38 -8.73
N ARG A 133 -3.92 -5.64 -9.17
CA ARG A 133 -2.99 -6.70 -8.75
C ARG A 133 -1.53 -6.37 -9.10
N LEU A 134 -1.27 -5.80 -10.29
CA LEU A 134 0.07 -5.32 -10.64
C LEU A 134 0.52 -4.21 -9.70
N LEU A 135 -0.33 -3.24 -9.37
CA LEU A 135 0.00 -2.17 -8.42
C LEU A 135 0.34 -2.72 -7.03
N LYS A 136 -0.44 -3.66 -6.51
CA LYS A 136 -0.18 -4.33 -5.22
C LYS A 136 1.17 -5.06 -5.22
N LYS A 137 1.37 -5.93 -6.20
CA LYS A 137 2.62 -6.70 -6.38
C LYS A 137 3.84 -5.80 -6.58
N GLY A 138 3.70 -4.78 -7.42
CA GLY A 138 4.74 -3.77 -7.63
C GLY A 138 5.10 -3.04 -6.34
N THR A 139 4.09 -2.67 -5.54
CA THR A 139 4.28 -1.95 -4.27
C THR A 139 5.04 -2.83 -3.28
N GLU A 140 4.68 -4.12 -3.23
CA GLU A 140 5.38 -5.14 -2.44
C GLU A 140 6.87 -5.23 -2.83
N GLU A 141 7.15 -5.36 -4.12
CA GLU A 141 8.52 -5.49 -4.63
C GLU A 141 9.35 -4.23 -4.48
N TYR A 142 8.75 -3.08 -4.78
CA TYR A 142 9.41 -1.79 -4.66
C TYR A 142 9.80 -1.53 -3.21
N SER A 143 8.95 -1.92 -2.25
CA SER A 143 9.26 -1.84 -0.82
C SER A 143 10.51 -2.63 -0.40
N ARG A 144 10.95 -3.61 -1.19
CA ARG A 144 12.18 -4.40 -0.98
C ARG A 144 13.41 -3.81 -1.69
N THR A 145 13.25 -2.76 -2.47
CA THR A 145 14.37 -2.04 -3.10
C THR A 145 14.90 -0.94 -2.19
N PRO A 146 16.14 -0.46 -2.40
CA PRO A 146 16.64 0.74 -1.74
C PRO A 146 15.81 2.00 -2.07
N ASP A 147 15.40 2.15 -3.34
CA ASP A 147 14.63 3.33 -3.80
C ASP A 147 13.21 3.38 -3.22
N GLY A 148 12.61 2.23 -2.98
CA GLY A 148 11.30 2.10 -2.32
C GLY A 148 11.40 1.95 -0.80
N ALA A 149 12.53 2.33 -0.20
CA ALA A 149 12.68 2.20 1.24
C ALA A 149 11.72 3.06 2.05
N LEU A 150 11.15 2.44 3.07
CA LEU A 150 10.28 3.05 4.06
C LEU A 150 10.46 2.34 5.41
N TYR A 151 10.14 3.05 6.48
CA TYR A 151 10.41 2.62 7.86
C TYR A 151 9.16 2.80 8.70
N THR A 152 9.11 2.04 9.79
CA THR A 152 8.15 2.20 10.87
C THR A 152 8.88 2.03 12.20
N PHE A 153 8.17 2.12 13.33
CA PHE A 153 8.79 2.05 14.64
C PHE A 153 7.99 1.19 15.61
N TYR A 154 8.62 0.82 16.70
CA TYR A 154 7.96 0.23 17.86
C TYR A 154 8.47 0.89 19.14
N TRP A 155 7.64 0.85 20.17
CA TRP A 155 8.00 1.31 21.50
C TRP A 155 8.68 0.16 22.25
N GLN A 156 9.83 0.46 22.82
CA GLN A 156 10.58 -0.43 23.69
C GLN A 156 10.37 0.02 25.13
N LEU A 157 9.46 -0.68 25.83
CA LEU A 157 8.93 -0.29 27.13
C LEU A 157 9.45 -1.18 28.25
N ASP A 158 9.69 -0.58 29.41
CA ASP A 158 10.07 -1.30 30.63
C ASP A 158 8.81 -1.74 31.39
N LYS A 159 8.53 -3.05 31.41
CA LYS A 159 7.42 -3.63 32.18
C LYS A 159 7.95 -4.36 33.40
N LYS A 160 7.44 -4.03 34.58
CA LYS A 160 7.74 -4.78 35.81
C LYS A 160 6.88 -6.04 35.85
N ASN A 161 7.50 -7.19 35.98
CA ASN A 161 6.82 -8.46 36.23
C ASN A 161 6.33 -8.55 37.68
N GLY A 162 5.49 -9.54 37.98
CA GLY A 162 4.98 -9.81 39.34
C GLY A 162 6.07 -9.99 40.40
N ASP A 163 7.27 -10.41 39.99
CA ASP A 163 8.45 -10.57 40.85
C ASP A 163 9.29 -9.28 41.00
N GLY A 164 8.82 -8.15 40.46
CA GLY A 164 9.51 -6.85 40.51
C GLY A 164 10.66 -6.68 39.51
N GLN A 165 11.01 -7.70 38.73
CA GLN A 165 12.01 -7.60 37.66
C GLN A 165 11.48 -6.81 36.46
N THR A 166 12.29 -5.89 35.94
CA THR A 166 11.98 -5.15 34.72
C THR A 166 12.30 -6.00 33.49
N VAL A 167 11.30 -6.23 32.65
CA VAL A 167 11.43 -6.89 31.36
C VAL A 167 11.10 -5.89 30.25
N GLN A 168 11.92 -5.92 29.21
CA GLN A 168 11.74 -5.10 28.02
C GLN A 168 10.64 -5.71 27.15
N GLN A 169 9.55 -4.97 26.98
CA GLN A 169 8.43 -5.32 26.12
C GLN A 169 8.45 -4.46 24.86
N GLN A 170 8.34 -5.11 23.70
CA GLN A 170 8.14 -4.41 22.44
C GLN A 170 6.65 -4.21 22.18
N TYR A 171 6.25 -2.97 21.92
CA TYR A 171 4.91 -2.61 21.47
C TYR A 171 5.00 -2.04 20.05
N GLN A 172 4.60 -2.86 19.07
CA GLN A 172 4.59 -2.45 17.67
C GLN A 172 3.54 -1.35 17.46
N THR A 173 3.87 -0.31 16.67
CA THR A 173 2.81 0.60 16.22
C THR A 173 1.80 -0.19 15.39
N PRO A 174 0.51 -0.14 15.75
CA PRO A 174 -0.48 -0.99 15.09
C PRO A 174 -0.85 -0.49 13.68
N MET A 175 -0.46 0.74 13.33
CA MET A 175 -0.74 1.37 12.04
C MET A 175 0.49 1.43 11.11
N ASN A 176 1.63 0.82 11.46
CA ASN A 176 2.89 0.92 10.69
C ASN A 176 3.28 2.37 10.34
N GLU A 177 3.10 3.27 11.30
CA GLU A 177 3.23 4.72 11.16
C GLU A 177 4.65 5.17 10.76
N ASP A 178 4.75 6.33 10.10
CA ASP A 178 6.04 6.95 9.83
C ASP A 178 6.70 7.39 11.16
N PRO A 179 7.97 7.05 11.43
CA PRO A 179 8.63 7.43 12.67
C PRO A 179 8.66 8.94 12.90
N LEU A 180 8.64 9.77 11.85
CA LEU A 180 8.61 11.23 11.99
C LEU A 180 7.35 11.74 12.72
N LEU A 181 6.28 10.94 12.80
CA LEU A 181 5.07 11.31 13.55
C LEU A 181 5.29 11.38 15.05
N VAL A 182 6.35 10.76 15.58
CA VAL A 182 6.73 10.88 17.00
C VAL A 182 7.16 12.31 17.34
N ILE A 183 7.64 13.08 16.37
CA ILE A 183 7.96 14.49 16.55
C ILE A 183 6.64 15.25 16.72
N PRO A 184 6.45 16.04 17.80
CA PRO A 184 5.27 16.87 18.00
C PRO A 184 5.01 17.79 16.80
N GLU A 185 3.74 17.94 16.42
CA GLU A 185 3.30 18.69 15.24
C GLU A 185 3.92 20.09 15.17
N GLU A 186 3.94 20.80 16.30
CA GLU A 186 4.48 22.16 16.45
C GLU A 186 5.97 22.29 16.10
N TRP A 187 6.73 21.20 16.12
CA TRP A 187 8.16 21.19 15.85
C TRP A 187 8.50 20.67 14.46
N ARG A 188 7.57 19.96 13.79
CA ARG A 188 7.82 19.27 12.53
C ARG A 188 8.27 20.22 11.42
N GLU A 189 7.67 21.40 11.31
CA GLU A 189 8.05 22.37 10.26
C GLU A 189 9.54 22.75 10.36
N LYS A 190 10.02 23.07 11.56
CA LYS A 190 11.42 23.43 11.80
C LYS A 190 12.34 22.23 11.57
N VAL A 191 12.01 21.08 12.16
CA VAL A 191 12.84 19.88 12.05
C VAL A 191 12.91 19.39 10.60
N PHE A 192 11.82 19.44 9.85
CA PHE A 192 11.81 18.99 8.46
C PHE A 192 12.58 19.94 7.55
N ALA A 193 12.57 21.24 7.82
CA ALA A 193 13.42 22.20 7.13
C ALA A 193 14.91 21.93 7.38
N ASP A 194 15.28 21.51 8.59
CA ASP A 194 16.66 21.15 8.93
C ASP A 194 17.09 19.81 8.30
N LEU A 195 16.20 18.81 8.27
CA LEU A 195 16.45 17.50 7.67
C LEU A 195 16.51 17.55 6.15
N CYS A 196 15.64 18.35 5.53
CA CYS A 196 15.44 18.42 4.10
C CYS A 196 15.29 19.90 3.67
N PRO A 197 16.42 20.62 3.50
CA PRO A 197 16.42 22.02 3.10
C PRO A 197 15.65 22.26 1.78
N PRO A 198 15.03 23.45 1.57
CA PRO A 198 14.19 23.71 0.40
C PRO A 198 14.86 23.50 -0.97
N ASP A 199 16.18 23.61 -1.03
CA ASP A 199 17.03 23.41 -2.21
C ASP A 199 17.37 21.93 -2.50
N SER A 200 17.01 21.01 -1.60
CA SER A 200 17.22 19.55 -1.76
C SER A 200 16.37 18.91 -2.88
N GLY A 201 15.37 19.62 -3.39
CA GLY A 201 14.48 19.13 -4.46
C GLY A 201 13.42 18.13 -4.00
N PHE A 202 13.29 17.90 -2.69
CA PHE A 202 12.21 17.11 -2.08
C PHE A 202 11.63 17.85 -0.88
N LYS A 203 10.34 17.65 -0.59
CA LYS A 203 9.68 18.20 0.60
C LYS A 203 9.11 17.04 1.40
N ILE A 204 9.56 16.88 2.64
CA ILE A 204 9.00 15.90 3.57
C ILE A 204 7.51 16.22 3.77
N PRO A 205 6.60 15.24 3.55
CA PRO A 205 5.18 15.44 3.79
C PRO A 205 4.91 15.78 5.25
N VAL A 206 4.27 16.92 5.50
CA VAL A 206 3.79 17.34 6.82
C VAL A 206 2.35 16.85 6.93
N GLY A 207 2.12 15.66 7.49
CA GLY A 207 0.77 15.13 7.60
C GLY A 207 0.63 14.01 8.61
N GLY A 208 -0.54 13.96 9.24
CA GLY A 208 -0.99 12.93 10.17
C GLY A 208 -0.50 13.10 11.61
N ASP A 209 -1.03 12.27 12.49
CA ASP A 209 -0.61 12.16 13.89
C ASP A 209 -0.42 10.72 14.31
N LEU A 210 0.22 10.53 15.47
CA LEU A 210 0.27 9.24 16.13
C LEU A 210 -1.15 8.68 16.35
N CYS A 211 -1.31 7.41 16.03
CA CYS A 211 -2.52 6.64 16.26
C CYS A 211 -2.85 6.61 17.76
N PRO A 212 -4.11 6.40 18.15
CA PRO A 212 -4.54 6.48 19.54
C PRO A 212 -3.69 5.67 20.53
N ALA A 213 -3.22 4.48 20.14
CA ALA A 213 -2.36 3.64 20.98
C ALA A 213 -0.93 4.21 21.14
N SER A 214 -0.26 4.56 20.05
CA SER A 214 1.08 5.18 20.09
C SER A 214 1.04 6.53 20.82
N ARG A 215 -0.03 7.32 20.62
CA ARG A 215 -0.24 8.61 21.28
C ARG A 215 -0.42 8.47 22.79
N LEU A 216 -1.13 7.44 23.24
CA LEU A 216 -1.26 7.13 24.67
C LEU A 216 0.12 6.85 25.28
N ILE A 217 0.90 5.96 24.67
CA ILE A 217 2.24 5.59 25.15
C ILE A 217 3.15 6.83 25.19
N PHE A 218 3.16 7.63 24.12
CA PHE A 218 3.93 8.87 24.08
C PHE A 218 3.57 9.82 25.23
N ARG A 219 2.27 10.01 25.48
CA ARG A 219 1.78 10.86 26.57
C ARG A 219 2.17 10.35 27.95
N GLU A 220 2.07 9.04 28.18
CA GLU A 220 2.46 8.41 29.44
C GLU A 220 3.96 8.59 29.71
N LEU A 221 4.81 8.35 28.72
CA LEU A 221 6.26 8.55 28.83
C LEU A 221 6.62 10.03 29.01
N MET A 222 5.97 10.95 28.31
CA MET A 222 6.17 12.38 28.50
C MET A 222 5.82 12.82 29.94
N ALA A 223 4.75 12.26 30.52
CA ALA A 223 4.38 12.55 31.91
C ALA A 223 5.41 11.96 32.91
N GLU A 224 5.83 10.70 32.70
CA GLU A 224 6.83 10.02 33.53
C GLU A 224 8.16 10.78 33.56
N TYR A 225 8.64 11.20 32.39
CA TYR A 225 9.87 11.95 32.25
C TYR A 225 9.71 13.47 32.36
N LYS A 226 8.57 13.95 32.89
CA LYS A 226 8.30 15.37 33.15
C LYS A 226 8.58 16.30 31.95
N GLY A 227 8.27 15.82 30.75
CA GLY A 227 8.43 16.55 29.50
C GLY A 227 9.80 16.41 28.80
N GLU A 228 10.72 15.59 29.32
CA GLU A 228 12.02 15.35 28.66
C GLU A 228 11.89 14.47 27.41
N PHE A 229 11.69 15.11 26.25
CA PHE A 229 11.52 14.43 24.95
C PHE A 229 12.65 13.46 24.60
N SER A 230 13.90 13.81 24.90
CA SER A 230 15.06 12.94 24.62
C SER A 230 14.96 11.57 25.32
N LYS A 231 14.41 11.53 26.53
CA LYS A 231 14.17 10.27 27.26
C LYS A 231 13.05 9.47 26.61
N VAL A 232 11.97 10.13 26.18
CA VAL A 232 10.87 9.46 25.45
C VAL A 232 11.36 8.84 24.15
N ILE A 233 12.17 9.56 23.37
CA ILE A 233 12.74 9.07 22.11
C ILE A 233 13.67 7.87 22.32
N SER A 234 14.30 7.73 23.49
CA SER A 234 15.13 6.54 23.79
C SER A 234 14.33 5.23 23.80
N HIS A 235 13.00 5.30 23.97
CA HIS A 235 12.09 4.17 23.87
C HIS A 235 11.67 3.86 22.42
N VAL A 236 12.05 4.68 21.43
CA VAL A 236 11.66 4.48 20.04
C VAL A 236 12.74 3.72 19.30
N ARG A 237 12.36 2.56 18.75
CA ARG A 237 13.19 1.79 17.83
C ARG A 237 12.56 1.81 16.45
N VAL A 238 13.35 2.17 15.46
CA VAL A 238 12.93 2.24 14.07
C VAL A 238 13.38 0.97 13.36
N LYS A 239 12.53 0.45 12.49
CA LYS A 239 12.81 -0.73 11.68
C LYS A 239 12.37 -0.53 10.24
N ARG A 240 13.00 -1.28 9.34
CA ARG A 240 12.60 -1.34 7.94
C ARG A 240 11.18 -1.92 7.83
N LEU A 241 10.31 -1.25 7.08
CA LEU A 241 8.96 -1.72 6.79
C LEU A 241 8.94 -2.33 5.38
N LEU A 242 8.56 -3.60 5.30
CA LEU A 242 8.30 -4.30 4.04
C LEU A 242 6.80 -4.45 3.86
N LEU A 243 6.31 -4.05 2.70
CA LEU A 243 4.91 -4.23 2.37
C LEU A 243 4.70 -5.67 1.90
N SER A 244 3.52 -6.23 2.19
CA SER A 244 3.17 -7.60 1.85
C SER A 244 1.65 -7.78 1.86
N GLU A 245 1.09 -8.23 0.75
CA GLU A 245 -0.32 -8.61 0.68
C GLU A 245 -0.61 -9.86 1.54
N LYS A 246 0.28 -10.86 1.50
CA LYS A 246 0.07 -12.14 2.20
C LYS A 246 0.07 -11.98 3.72
N ASP A 247 1.05 -11.25 4.22
CA ASP A 247 1.18 -10.93 5.65
C ASP A 247 0.29 -9.76 6.10
N ARG A 248 -0.55 -9.19 5.20
CA ARG A 248 -1.45 -8.04 5.48
C ARG A 248 -0.69 -6.83 6.06
N ILE A 249 0.31 -6.33 5.32
CA ILE A 249 1.13 -5.16 5.70
C ILE A 249 1.17 -4.16 4.53
N GLY A 250 0.52 -3.01 4.71
CA GLY A 250 0.38 -1.91 3.73
C GLY A 250 -0.30 -2.28 2.42
N ILE A 251 -0.89 -3.47 2.31
CA ILE A 251 -1.67 -3.89 1.15
C ILE A 251 -2.95 -4.55 1.66
N GLY A 252 -4.08 -3.87 1.47
CA GLY A 252 -5.41 -4.33 1.85
C GLY A 252 -6.25 -4.72 0.64
N THR A 253 -7.24 -5.58 0.83
CA THR A 253 -8.21 -5.94 -0.21
C THR A 253 -9.55 -6.21 0.45
N PHE A 254 -10.50 -5.33 0.18
CA PHE A 254 -11.88 -5.49 0.61
C PHE A 254 -12.71 -6.05 -0.53
N GLN A 255 -13.39 -7.16 -0.27
CA GLN A 255 -14.34 -7.76 -1.19
C GLN A 255 -15.71 -7.87 -0.49
N PRO A 256 -16.79 -7.33 -1.08
CA PRO A 256 -18.12 -7.51 -0.55
C PRO A 256 -18.46 -8.99 -0.49
N LYS A 257 -18.70 -9.46 0.74
CA LYS A 257 -19.49 -10.67 0.98
C LYS A 257 -20.97 -10.29 0.95
N ASP A 258 -21.85 -11.25 1.23
CA ASP A 258 -23.31 -11.04 1.32
C ASP A 258 -23.65 -9.67 1.94
N GLU A 259 -24.32 -8.80 1.16
CA GLU A 259 -24.60 -7.39 1.50
C GLU A 259 -25.28 -7.24 2.87
N LYS A 260 -26.01 -8.26 3.32
CA LYS A 260 -26.76 -8.23 4.58
C LYS A 260 -25.91 -8.46 5.84
N ASN A 261 -24.68 -8.95 5.70
CA ASN A 261 -23.82 -9.36 6.81
C ASN A 261 -22.47 -8.63 6.82
N GLN A 262 -22.40 -7.42 6.27
CA GLN A 262 -21.18 -6.61 6.29
C GLN A 262 -21.12 -5.77 7.58
N ASP A 263 -20.00 -5.81 8.31
CA ASP A 263 -19.74 -4.93 9.46
C ASP A 263 -18.62 -3.93 9.16
N SER A 264 -18.87 -2.64 9.42
CA SER A 264 -17.91 -1.53 9.31
C SER A 264 -16.59 -1.75 10.07
N THR A 265 -16.61 -2.65 11.06
CA THR A 265 -15.40 -3.08 11.78
C THR A 265 -14.39 -3.79 10.88
N GLU A 266 -14.83 -4.41 9.77
CA GLU A 266 -13.92 -5.00 8.76
C GLU A 266 -13.03 -3.93 8.09
N LEU A 267 -13.47 -2.67 8.06
CA LEU A 267 -12.69 -1.56 7.51
C LEU A 267 -11.85 -0.84 8.56
N THR A 268 -12.37 -0.67 9.78
CA THR A 268 -11.82 0.26 10.79
C THR A 268 -11.26 -0.40 12.04
N GLY A 269 -11.43 -1.72 12.19
CA GLY A 269 -11.03 -2.51 13.36
C GLY A 269 -12.12 -2.64 14.42
N ASP A 270 -11.83 -3.40 15.49
CA ASP A 270 -12.75 -3.60 16.61
C ASP A 270 -12.03 -3.73 17.97
N VAL A 271 -12.82 -3.63 19.04
CA VAL A 271 -12.35 -3.77 20.42
C VAL A 271 -12.01 -5.23 20.74
N ASN A 272 -10.85 -5.45 21.35
CA ASN A 272 -10.39 -6.76 21.77
C ASN A 272 -10.72 -7.04 23.23
N TYR A 273 -11.77 -7.83 23.47
CA TYR A 273 -12.22 -8.20 24.82
C TYR A 273 -11.16 -8.87 25.69
N ARG A 274 -10.19 -9.59 25.11
CA ARG A 274 -9.09 -10.18 25.90
C ARG A 274 -8.13 -9.11 26.41
N LYS A 275 -7.81 -8.11 25.57
CA LYS A 275 -6.96 -6.99 25.97
C LYS A 275 -7.66 -6.06 26.95
N ILE A 276 -8.99 -5.97 26.94
CA ILE A 276 -9.73 -5.23 27.98
C ILE A 276 -9.45 -5.80 29.37
N ALA A 277 -9.32 -7.13 29.52
CA ALA A 277 -8.97 -7.73 30.81
C ALA A 277 -7.53 -7.36 31.26
N GLU A 278 -6.63 -7.09 30.31
CA GLU A 278 -5.25 -6.65 30.60
C GLU A 278 -5.18 -5.16 30.94
N TYR A 279 -5.84 -4.30 30.15
CA TYR A 279 -5.75 -2.84 30.29
C TYR A 279 -6.88 -2.22 31.14
N GLY A 280 -7.89 -3.00 31.50
CA GLY A 280 -8.96 -2.63 32.42
C GLY A 280 -10.12 -1.82 31.82
N SER A 281 -10.04 -1.38 30.55
CA SER A 281 -11.11 -0.59 29.92
C SER A 281 -11.21 -0.83 28.41
N ASP A 282 -12.45 -0.80 27.90
CA ASP A 282 -12.77 -0.78 26.46
C ASP A 282 -12.47 0.57 25.79
N SER A 283 -12.16 1.59 26.59
CA SER A 283 -11.75 2.92 26.15
C SER A 283 -10.22 3.10 26.13
N ASP A 284 -9.45 2.08 26.53
CA ASP A 284 -7.98 2.08 26.36
C ASP A 284 -7.65 1.74 24.89
N PRO A 285 -6.99 2.64 24.13
CA PRO A 285 -6.64 2.39 22.74
C PRO A 285 -5.76 1.17 22.49
N ARG A 286 -4.99 0.70 23.49
CA ARG A 286 -4.18 -0.52 23.38
C ARG A 286 -5.05 -1.77 23.38
N ALA A 287 -6.28 -1.67 23.90
CA ALA A 287 -7.28 -2.74 23.84
C ALA A 287 -8.05 -2.78 22.50
N PHE A 288 -7.82 -1.83 21.58
CA PHE A 288 -8.37 -1.85 20.23
C PHE A 288 -7.47 -2.65 19.28
N ASN A 289 -8.06 -3.43 18.37
CA ASN A 289 -7.36 -4.03 17.26
C ASN A 289 -7.50 -3.10 16.04
N PHE A 290 -6.37 -2.56 15.58
CA PHE A 290 -6.30 -1.81 14.33
C PHE A 290 -6.00 -2.79 13.19
N ASP A 291 -6.94 -3.68 12.90
CA ASP A 291 -6.81 -4.77 11.93
C ASP A 291 -7.89 -4.74 10.81
N GLY A 292 -8.61 -3.62 10.71
CA GLY A 292 -9.46 -3.32 9.58
C GLY A 292 -8.63 -3.07 8.32
N GLU A 293 -9.26 -3.20 7.14
CA GLU A 293 -8.54 -3.10 5.86
C GLU A 293 -7.85 -1.74 5.65
N PHE A 294 -8.43 -0.62 6.15
CA PHE A 294 -7.75 0.69 6.14
C PHE A 294 -6.57 0.76 7.10
N ASN A 295 -6.63 0.06 8.24
CA ASN A 295 -5.50 0.01 9.16
C ASN A 295 -4.33 -0.76 8.54
N ILE A 296 -4.65 -1.87 7.88
CA ILE A 296 -3.68 -2.76 7.24
C ILE A 296 -3.03 -2.11 6.04
N ALA A 297 -3.81 -1.44 5.19
CA ALA A 297 -3.33 -0.83 3.96
C ALA A 297 -2.53 0.47 4.18
N ASN A 298 -2.47 0.96 5.43
CA ASN A 298 -1.71 2.16 5.76
C ASN A 298 -0.26 2.08 5.25
N ARG A 299 0.22 3.19 4.69
CA ARG A 299 1.50 3.34 3.97
C ARG A 299 1.57 2.63 2.61
N GLY A 300 0.46 2.11 2.09
CA GLY A 300 0.45 1.48 0.76
C GLY A 300 -0.88 1.62 0.02
N ILE A 301 -1.57 0.52 -0.25
CA ILE A 301 -2.71 0.49 -1.19
C ILE A 301 -3.83 -0.41 -0.67
N ILE A 302 -5.07 0.05 -0.84
CA ILE A 302 -6.28 -0.74 -0.60
C ILE A 302 -7.08 -0.90 -1.90
N GLU A 303 -7.49 -2.14 -2.17
CA GLU A 303 -8.40 -2.49 -3.26
C GLU A 303 -9.82 -2.68 -2.76
N PHE A 304 -10.80 -2.04 -3.39
CA PHE A 304 -12.22 -2.33 -3.22
C PHE A 304 -12.75 -3.05 -4.46
N VAL A 305 -12.95 -4.36 -4.32
CA VAL A 305 -13.48 -5.24 -5.37
C VAL A 305 -14.98 -5.00 -5.50
N GLU A 306 -15.46 -4.65 -6.70
CA GLU A 306 -16.88 -4.34 -6.93
C GLU A 306 -17.43 -3.29 -5.94
N VAL A 307 -16.69 -2.19 -5.76
CA VAL A 307 -16.97 -1.13 -4.76
C VAL A 307 -18.40 -0.59 -4.75
N LEU A 308 -19.12 -0.68 -5.86
CA LEU A 308 -20.51 -0.21 -5.96
C LEU A 308 -21.55 -1.22 -5.47
N LYS A 309 -21.15 -2.45 -5.10
CA LYS A 309 -22.02 -3.41 -4.41
C LYS A 309 -21.93 -3.31 -2.89
N LEU A 310 -21.13 -2.37 -2.38
CA LEU A 310 -21.01 -2.14 -0.94
C LEU A 310 -22.30 -1.51 -0.40
N ASP A 311 -22.62 -1.84 0.85
CA ASP A 311 -23.66 -1.11 1.57
C ASP A 311 -23.28 0.38 1.69
N VAL A 312 -24.30 1.23 1.65
CA VAL A 312 -24.21 2.69 1.75
C VAL A 312 -23.37 3.13 2.95
N ALA A 313 -23.45 2.43 4.09
CA ALA A 313 -22.67 2.76 5.29
C ALA A 313 -21.15 2.71 5.03
N PHE A 314 -20.66 1.70 4.30
CA PHE A 314 -19.24 1.53 3.97
C PHE A 314 -18.75 2.60 3.01
N LEU A 315 -19.63 3.08 2.15
CA LEU A 315 -19.30 4.12 1.20
C LEU A 315 -19.08 5.47 1.90
N TYR A 316 -19.75 5.75 3.02
CA TYR A 316 -19.44 6.93 3.84
C TYR A 316 -18.06 6.85 4.49
N ASP A 317 -17.70 5.69 5.05
CA ASP A 317 -16.36 5.47 5.61
C ASP A 317 -15.27 5.60 4.53
N LEU A 318 -15.52 5.05 3.34
CA LEU A 318 -14.64 5.18 2.18
C LEU A 318 -14.42 6.64 1.74
N LEU A 319 -15.50 7.41 1.68
CA LEU A 319 -15.44 8.82 1.29
C LEU A 319 -14.73 9.67 2.35
N GLY A 320 -14.97 9.40 3.63
CA GLY A 320 -14.25 10.02 4.74
C GLY A 320 -12.76 9.71 4.70
N ALA A 321 -12.42 8.42 4.54
CA ALA A 321 -11.05 7.94 4.39
C ALA A 321 -10.32 8.62 3.24
N SER A 322 -10.96 8.70 2.06
CA SER A 322 -10.35 9.33 0.90
C SER A 322 -10.19 10.85 1.04
N GLN A 323 -11.18 11.55 1.59
CA GLN A 323 -11.19 13.01 1.61
C GLN A 323 -10.34 13.60 2.74
N GLU A 324 -10.48 13.03 3.94
CA GLU A 324 -9.82 13.52 5.15
C GLU A 324 -8.48 12.83 5.41
N HIS A 325 -8.18 11.74 4.70
CA HIS A 325 -7.08 10.84 5.04
C HIS A 325 -7.17 10.35 6.48
N LYS A 326 -8.41 10.10 6.94
CA LYS A 326 -8.72 9.71 8.31
C LYS A 326 -9.82 8.67 8.34
N ILE A 327 -9.68 7.72 9.26
CA ILE A 327 -10.73 6.77 9.61
C ILE A 327 -11.22 7.03 11.04
N LYS A 328 -12.45 6.65 11.33
CA LYS A 328 -13.06 6.80 12.67
C LYS A 328 -13.28 5.43 13.29
N PRO A 329 -12.32 4.90 14.07
CA PRO A 329 -12.55 3.67 14.80
C PRO A 329 -13.64 3.87 15.85
N LYS A 330 -14.42 2.81 16.10
CA LYS A 330 -15.52 2.83 17.08
C LYS A 330 -14.99 3.19 18.47
N LYS A 331 -15.60 4.16 19.14
CA LYS A 331 -15.22 4.70 20.47
C LYS A 331 -13.88 5.47 20.55
N PHE A 332 -13.07 5.53 19.49
CA PHE A 332 -11.78 6.22 19.50
C PHE A 332 -11.77 7.50 18.65
N PRO A 333 -10.81 8.42 18.86
CA PRO A 333 -10.59 9.56 17.97
C PRO A 333 -10.32 9.13 16.52
N GLN A 334 -10.53 10.05 15.58
CA GLN A 334 -10.11 9.81 14.19
C GLN A 334 -8.61 9.50 14.14
N THR A 335 -8.23 8.60 13.26
CA THR A 335 -6.85 8.15 13.05
C THR A 335 -6.45 8.44 11.62
N ASP A 336 -5.30 9.09 11.43
CA ASP A 336 -4.76 9.39 10.11
C ASP A 336 -4.30 8.13 9.37
N ILE A 337 -4.48 8.13 8.05
CA ILE A 337 -4.07 7.08 7.12
C ILE A 337 -3.35 7.71 5.91
N ASP A 338 -2.34 7.02 5.41
CA ASP A 338 -1.58 7.36 4.21
C ASP A 338 -1.64 6.18 3.24
N GLU A 339 -2.63 6.16 2.35
CA GLU A 339 -2.85 5.04 1.45
C GLU A 339 -3.50 5.47 0.14
N VAL A 340 -3.34 4.64 -0.89
CA VAL A 340 -4.02 4.79 -2.16
C VAL A 340 -5.26 3.91 -2.18
N ILE A 341 -6.42 4.52 -2.38
CA ILE A 341 -7.71 3.83 -2.44
C ILE A 341 -8.09 3.60 -3.91
N VAL A 342 -8.15 2.33 -4.32
CA VAL A 342 -8.56 1.94 -5.68
C VAL A 342 -9.78 1.03 -5.62
N GLY A 343 -10.91 1.49 -6.15
CA GLY A 343 -12.09 0.68 -6.36
C GLY A 343 -12.25 0.27 -7.81
N HIS A 344 -12.82 -0.90 -8.07
CA HIS A 344 -13.22 -1.26 -9.43
C HIS A 344 -14.67 -1.71 -9.50
N THR A 345 -15.34 -1.39 -10.61
CA THR A 345 -16.76 -1.74 -10.82
C THR A 345 -17.07 -2.06 -12.27
N ASN A 346 -18.22 -2.68 -12.51
CA ASN A 346 -18.72 -3.02 -13.84
C ASN A 346 -19.77 -2.01 -14.33
N GLU A 347 -20.11 -2.08 -15.62
CA GLU A 347 -21.10 -1.19 -16.24
C GLU A 347 -22.51 -1.33 -15.64
N PRO A 348 -23.08 -2.55 -15.44
CA PRO A 348 -24.41 -2.69 -14.86
C PRO A 348 -24.55 -2.08 -13.47
N GLU A 349 -23.61 -2.33 -12.56
CA GLU A 349 -23.66 -1.77 -11.20
C GLU A 349 -23.51 -0.25 -11.21
N TYR A 350 -22.62 0.27 -12.07
CA TYR A 350 -22.49 1.71 -12.25
C TYR A 350 -23.82 2.34 -12.67
N ARG A 351 -24.48 1.76 -13.69
CA ARG A 351 -25.78 2.24 -14.21
C ARG A 351 -26.91 2.20 -13.20
N LYS A 352 -27.04 1.10 -12.44
CA LYS A 352 -28.10 0.95 -11.41
C LYS A 352 -28.09 2.11 -10.42
N LEU A 353 -26.90 2.59 -10.07
CA LEU A 353 -26.74 3.62 -9.06
C LEU A 353 -26.73 5.03 -9.66
N GLN A 354 -26.65 5.19 -10.99
CA GLN A 354 -26.53 6.50 -11.64
C GLN A 354 -27.70 7.46 -11.36
N ASN A 355 -28.88 6.94 -11.03
CA ASN A 355 -30.10 7.70 -10.77
C ASN A 355 -30.32 8.00 -9.27
N ASN A 356 -29.39 7.59 -8.40
CA ASN A 356 -29.48 7.80 -6.96
C ASN A 356 -28.69 9.07 -6.57
N GLU A 357 -29.29 9.98 -5.80
CA GLU A 357 -28.62 11.18 -5.25
C GLU A 357 -27.34 10.82 -4.48
N PHE A 358 -27.30 9.64 -3.87
CA PHE A 358 -26.12 9.11 -3.20
C PHE A 358 -24.89 8.99 -4.12
N MET A 359 -25.09 8.67 -5.41
CA MET A 359 -24.00 8.63 -6.39
C MET A 359 -23.46 10.00 -6.73
N GLU A 360 -24.17 11.10 -6.47
CA GLU A 360 -23.65 12.44 -6.71
C GLU A 360 -22.43 12.71 -5.83
N ALA A 361 -22.54 12.42 -4.52
CA ALA A 361 -21.42 12.52 -3.58
C ALA A 361 -20.25 11.61 -3.98
N LEU A 362 -20.53 10.36 -4.37
CA LEU A 362 -19.47 9.43 -4.80
C LEU A 362 -18.82 9.85 -6.12
N ARG A 363 -19.58 10.40 -7.08
CA ARG A 363 -19.05 10.90 -8.36
C ARG A 363 -18.10 12.08 -8.15
N ASP A 364 -18.45 13.02 -7.29
CA ASP A 364 -17.61 14.19 -7.02
C ASP A 364 -16.30 13.81 -6.32
N ARG A 365 -16.33 12.73 -5.54
CA ARG A 365 -15.22 12.22 -4.74
C ARG A 365 -14.47 11.06 -5.38
N THR A 366 -14.82 10.69 -6.62
CA THR A 366 -14.09 9.68 -7.39
C THR A 366 -13.37 10.29 -8.58
N VAL A 367 -12.26 9.68 -8.97
CA VAL A 367 -11.67 9.87 -10.30
C VAL A 367 -11.94 8.62 -11.10
N LYS A 368 -12.93 8.71 -11.99
CA LYS A 368 -13.32 7.61 -12.87
C LYS A 368 -12.29 7.44 -14.00
N ILE A 369 -11.79 6.22 -14.16
CA ILE A 369 -10.93 5.81 -15.27
C ILE A 369 -11.63 4.69 -16.02
N ASP A 370 -12.04 4.99 -17.25
CA ASP A 370 -12.70 4.02 -18.13
C ASP A 370 -11.66 3.06 -18.73
N ILE A 371 -11.83 1.77 -18.46
CA ILE A 371 -11.02 0.67 -18.98
C ILE A 371 -11.87 -0.14 -19.99
N PRO A 372 -11.81 0.21 -21.29
CA PRO A 372 -12.66 -0.40 -22.31
C PRO A 372 -12.18 -1.81 -22.69
N TYR A 373 -12.96 -2.50 -23.52
CA TYR A 373 -12.47 -3.67 -24.24
C TYR A 373 -11.33 -3.28 -25.20
N ILE A 374 -10.44 -4.23 -25.45
CA ILE A 374 -9.36 -4.06 -26.41
C ILE A 374 -9.95 -4.26 -27.81
N THR A 375 -9.67 -3.32 -28.71
CA THR A 375 -10.18 -3.32 -30.08
C THR A 375 -9.09 -3.52 -31.12
N LYS A 376 -7.83 -3.61 -30.68
CA LYS A 376 -6.68 -3.85 -31.55
C LYS A 376 -6.40 -5.34 -31.57
N LEU A 377 -6.65 -5.98 -32.71
CA LEU A 377 -6.42 -7.42 -32.91
C LEU A 377 -5.03 -7.87 -32.43
N GLY A 378 -3.97 -7.15 -32.82
CA GLY A 378 -2.60 -7.52 -32.42
C GLY A 378 -2.33 -7.46 -30.92
N GLU A 379 -3.05 -6.63 -30.17
CA GLU A 379 -2.95 -6.57 -28.71
C GLU A 379 -3.80 -7.67 -28.05
N GLU A 380 -4.96 -7.99 -28.63
CA GLU A 380 -5.81 -9.10 -28.19
C GLU A 380 -5.12 -10.46 -28.37
N VAL A 381 -4.46 -10.68 -29.52
CA VAL A 381 -3.65 -11.89 -29.77
C VAL A 381 -2.58 -12.08 -28.68
N ARG A 382 -1.89 -11.01 -28.26
CA ARG A 382 -0.89 -11.07 -27.19
C ARG A 382 -1.47 -11.49 -25.85
N ILE A 383 -2.72 -11.13 -25.57
CA ILE A 383 -3.42 -11.59 -24.36
C ILE A 383 -3.62 -13.09 -24.41
N TYR A 384 -4.06 -13.63 -25.55
CA TYR A 384 -4.20 -15.07 -25.72
C TYR A 384 -2.86 -15.79 -25.66
N GLU A 385 -1.81 -15.30 -26.32
CA GLU A 385 -0.46 -15.91 -26.30
C GLU A 385 0.12 -16.04 -24.89
N LYS A 386 -0.22 -15.12 -23.99
CA LYS A 386 0.18 -15.15 -22.59
C LYS A 386 -0.31 -16.40 -21.85
N ASP A 387 -1.55 -16.81 -22.10
CA ASP A 387 -2.18 -17.94 -21.42
C ASP A 387 -2.10 -19.24 -22.24
N TYR A 388 -2.14 -19.13 -23.57
CA TYR A 388 -2.17 -20.22 -24.54
C TYR A 388 -0.85 -20.34 -25.30
N ASN A 389 0.20 -20.76 -24.61
CA ASN A 389 1.54 -21.01 -25.19
C ASN A 389 2.06 -22.43 -24.89
N PRO A 390 3.10 -22.90 -25.60
CA PRO A 390 3.67 -24.24 -25.41
C PRO A 390 4.18 -24.54 -24.00
N GLN A 391 4.54 -23.51 -23.23
CA GLN A 391 5.04 -23.66 -21.86
C GLN A 391 3.91 -23.99 -20.87
N ARG A 392 2.73 -23.36 -21.04
CA ARG A 392 1.53 -23.59 -20.22
C ARG A 392 0.69 -24.76 -20.71
N ILE A 393 0.45 -24.84 -22.02
CA ILE A 393 -0.34 -25.91 -22.64
C ILE A 393 0.62 -27.00 -23.14
N ARG A 394 1.07 -27.83 -22.20
CA ARG A 394 2.02 -28.91 -22.51
C ARG A 394 1.31 -30.08 -23.20
N GLY A 395 1.99 -30.65 -24.20
CA GLY A 395 1.54 -31.88 -24.87
C GLY A 395 0.36 -31.71 -25.83
N LYS A 396 -0.05 -30.48 -26.15
CA LYS A 396 -1.06 -30.20 -27.19
C LYS A 396 -0.48 -29.26 -28.24
N HIS A 397 -0.78 -29.54 -29.50
CA HIS A 397 -0.44 -28.65 -30.60
C HIS A 397 -1.52 -27.56 -30.74
N ILE A 398 -1.11 -26.29 -30.75
CA ILE A 398 -1.97 -25.16 -31.09
C ILE A 398 -1.73 -24.89 -32.59
N ALA A 399 -2.78 -25.07 -33.41
CA ALA A 399 -2.65 -24.87 -34.85
C ALA A 399 -2.33 -23.40 -35.17
N PRO A 400 -1.57 -23.12 -36.25
CA PRO A 400 -1.33 -21.74 -36.71
C PRO A 400 -2.63 -20.95 -36.84
N HIS A 401 -2.57 -19.64 -36.57
CA HIS A 401 -3.72 -18.71 -36.60
C HIS A 401 -4.86 -19.00 -35.61
N THR A 402 -4.81 -20.06 -34.77
CA THR A 402 -5.88 -20.34 -33.79
C THR A 402 -6.13 -19.15 -32.85
N LEU A 403 -5.06 -18.54 -32.32
CA LEU A 403 -5.18 -17.41 -31.39
C LEU A 403 -5.62 -16.13 -32.10
N GLU A 404 -5.19 -15.95 -33.35
CA GLU A 404 -5.62 -14.83 -34.20
C GLU A 404 -7.12 -14.94 -34.53
N MET A 405 -7.59 -16.14 -34.90
CA MET A 405 -9.01 -16.43 -35.14
C MET A 405 -9.87 -16.29 -33.89
N ALA A 406 -9.33 -16.62 -32.70
CA ALA A 406 -10.05 -16.44 -31.43
C ALA A 406 -10.12 -14.96 -31.00
N ALA A 407 -9.19 -14.13 -31.46
CA ALA A 407 -9.08 -12.72 -31.12
C ALA A 407 -9.88 -11.78 -32.07
N MET A 408 -10.28 -12.28 -33.25
CA MET A 408 -11.20 -11.61 -34.18
C MET A 408 -12.64 -11.76 -33.74
#